data_AF-A0A2V8JC84-F1
#
_entry.id   AF-A0A2V8JC84-F1
#
_cell.length_a   1.000
_cell.length_b   1.000
_cell.length_c   1.000
_cell.angle_alpha   90.00
_cell.angle_beta   90.00
_cell.angle_gamma   90.00
#
_symmetry.space_group_name_H-M   'P 1'
#
loop_
_entity.id
_entity.type
_entity.pdbx_description
1 polymer ?
#
loop_
_entity_poly.entity_id
_entity_poly.type
_entity_poly.pdbx_seq_one_letter_code
_entity_poly.pdbx_strand_id
1 'polypeptide(L)'
;GFTEVKLGIIPAIIGPFVIARVGPGRAREFFITGERFLAPVALNIGLVQHVAAHELALDALIDSKISQILTSAPEAIAAAKELIFGVAARTLESSLEFAADAIARARTSEEGQAGMQAFLERQKPPWIAKNEKAEKPERTDTK
;
A
#
# COMPACT_ATOMS: atom_id res chain seq x y z
N GLY A 1 14.29 -5.92 15.78
CA GLY A 1 14.34 -5.29 17.10
C GLY A 1 15.10 -3.99 17.00
N PHE A 2 15.00 -3.14 18.02
CA PHE A 2 15.59 -1.80 18.06
C PHE A 2 16.72 -1.79 19.09
N THR A 3 17.89 -2.30 18.70
CA THR A 3 18.98 -2.64 19.64
C THR A 3 19.86 -1.45 20.03
N GLU A 4 19.56 -0.25 19.56
CA GLU A 4 20.32 0.99 19.78
C GLU A 4 20.65 1.22 21.27
N VAL A 5 19.70 0.96 22.17
CA VAL A 5 19.90 1.11 23.62
C VAL A 5 20.97 0.20 24.20
N LYS A 6 21.24 -0.96 23.57
CA LYS A 6 22.34 -1.85 23.95
C LYS A 6 23.72 -1.31 23.57
N LEU A 7 23.76 -0.26 22.75
CA LEU A 7 24.96 0.46 22.33
C LEU A 7 25.08 1.83 23.02
N GLY A 8 24.22 2.12 24.01
CA GLY A 8 24.23 3.40 24.73
C GLY A 8 23.67 4.58 23.92
N ILE A 9 22.94 4.31 22.84
CA ILE A 9 22.28 5.32 22.01
C ILE A 9 20.77 5.04 21.90
N ILE A 10 20.02 5.96 21.31
CA ILE A 10 18.56 5.82 21.14
C ILE A 10 18.17 5.65 19.67
N PRO A 11 17.04 4.96 19.37
CA PRO A 11 16.51 4.83 18.01
C PRO A 11 15.87 6.14 17.51
N ALA A 12 16.63 7.25 17.50
CA ALA A 12 16.09 8.60 17.25
C ALA A 12 15.56 8.79 15.82
N ILE A 13 16.30 8.34 14.80
CA ILE A 13 15.94 8.57 13.39
C ILE A 13 14.77 7.68 12.94
N ILE A 14 14.79 6.41 13.34
CA ILE A 14 13.69 5.47 13.03
C ILE A 14 12.47 5.67 13.96
N GLY A 15 12.67 6.31 15.12
CA GLY A 15 11.72 6.44 16.20
C GLY A 15 10.36 6.98 15.78
N PRO A 16 10.28 8.17 15.16
CA PRO A 16 9.02 8.77 14.72
C PRO A 16 8.20 7.84 13.82
N PHE A 17 8.85 7.15 12.88
CA PHE A 17 8.18 6.26 11.93
C PHE A 17 7.65 4.99 12.59
N VAL A 18 8.45 4.36 13.46
CA VAL A 18 8.00 3.18 14.20
C VAL A 18 6.87 3.54 15.16
N ILE A 19 7.01 4.63 15.92
CA ILE A 19 5.99 5.09 16.86
C ILE A 19 4.69 5.43 16.13
N ALA A 20 4.76 6.11 14.99
CA ALA A 20 3.58 6.39 14.16
C ALA A 20 2.93 5.11 13.62
N ARG A 21 3.72 4.06 13.36
CA ARG A 21 3.24 2.79 12.81
C ARG A 21 2.61 1.85 13.84
N VAL A 22 3.27 1.65 14.98
CA VAL A 22 2.86 0.64 16.00
C VAL A 22 2.28 1.26 17.26
N GLY A 23 2.32 2.59 17.37
CA GLY A 23 1.91 3.34 18.54
C GLY A 23 2.98 3.38 19.64
N PRO A 24 2.91 4.38 20.54
CA PRO A 24 3.91 4.57 21.59
C PRO A 24 3.95 3.42 22.60
N GLY A 25 2.82 2.74 22.83
CA GLY A 25 2.76 1.59 23.75
C GLY A 25 3.61 0.41 23.29
N ARG A 26 3.41 -0.06 22.05
CA ARG A 26 4.19 -1.16 21.48
C ARG A 26 5.65 -0.76 21.24
N ALA A 27 5.90 0.48 20.80
CA ALA A 27 7.27 0.96 20.61
C ALA A 27 8.07 1.01 21.91
N ARG A 28 7.45 1.42 23.03
CA ARG A 28 8.11 1.55 24.34
C ARG A 28 8.75 0.25 24.80
N GLU A 29 8.04 -0.87 24.69
CA GLU A 29 8.54 -2.20 25.06
C GLU A 29 9.88 -2.49 24.36
N PHE A 30 9.90 -2.44 23.03
CA PHE A 30 11.08 -2.78 22.25
C PHE A 30 12.19 -1.72 22.25
N PHE A 31 11.85 -0.44 22.38
CA PHE A 31 12.85 0.64 22.42
C PHE A 31 13.63 0.63 23.73
N ILE A 32 13.00 0.26 24.84
CA ILE A 32 13.65 0.22 26.15
C ILE A 32 14.43 -1.09 26.34
N THR A 33 13.86 -2.24 25.97
CA THR A 33 14.53 -3.54 26.18
C THR A 33 15.62 -3.81 25.14
N GLY A 34 15.50 -3.21 23.95
CA GLY A 34 16.32 -3.52 22.80
C GLY A 34 16.25 -5.00 22.40
N GLU A 35 15.16 -5.69 22.73
CA GLU A 35 14.99 -7.09 22.38
C GLU A 35 14.74 -7.31 20.88
N ARG A 36 15.07 -8.51 20.42
CA ARG A 36 14.78 -8.94 19.04
C ARG A 36 13.47 -9.70 19.02
N PHE A 37 12.73 -9.54 17.93
CA PHE A 37 11.45 -10.20 17.73
C PHE A 37 11.39 -10.75 16.31
N LEU A 38 10.57 -11.79 16.12
CA LEU A 38 10.36 -12.46 14.85
C LEU A 38 9.16 -11.87 14.08
N ALA A 39 9.00 -12.28 12.82
CA ALA A 39 7.93 -11.80 11.93
C ALA A 39 6.50 -11.90 12.53
N PRO A 40 6.11 -12.96 13.27
CA PRO A 40 4.78 -13.01 13.89
C PRO A 40 4.52 -11.88 14.89
N VAL A 41 5.54 -11.50 15.67
CA VAL A 41 5.44 -10.36 16.59
C VAL A 41 5.32 -9.06 15.79
N ALA A 42 6.12 -8.89 14.74
CA ALA A 42 6.06 -7.71 13.86
C ALA A 42 4.65 -7.53 13.25
N LEU A 43 3.98 -8.63 12.87
CA LEU A 43 2.60 -8.61 12.41
C LEU A 43 1.63 -8.21 13.52
N ASN A 44 1.74 -8.83 14.70
CA ASN A 44 0.86 -8.59 15.85
C ASN A 44 0.93 -7.14 16.36
N ILE A 45 2.08 -6.49 16.25
CA ILE A 45 2.24 -5.07 16.62
C ILE A 45 1.92 -4.11 15.48
N GLY A 46 1.56 -4.60 14.30
CA GLY A 46 1.19 -3.79 13.15
C GLY A 46 2.36 -3.16 12.39
N LEU A 47 3.60 -3.61 12.68
CA LEU A 47 4.81 -3.14 11.99
C LEU A 47 4.80 -3.58 10.52
N VAL A 48 4.40 -4.83 10.26
CA VAL A 48 4.18 -5.38 8.92
C VAL A 48 2.72 -5.79 8.75
N GLN A 49 2.25 -5.88 7.50
CA GLN A 49 0.84 -6.18 7.20
C GLN A 49 0.61 -7.68 6.90
N HIS A 50 1.65 -8.39 6.50
CA HIS A 50 1.59 -9.80 6.12
C HIS A 50 2.88 -10.53 6.51
N VAL A 51 2.76 -11.83 6.73
CA VAL A 51 3.87 -12.76 6.92
C VAL A 51 3.58 -14.00 6.09
N ALA A 52 4.55 -14.44 5.29
CA ALA A 52 4.45 -15.67 4.50
C ALA A 52 5.22 -16.81 5.19
N ALA A 53 4.72 -18.05 5.04
CA ALA A 53 5.33 -19.22 5.66
C ALA A 53 6.64 -19.66 4.97
N HIS A 54 6.76 -19.41 3.67
CA HIS A 54 7.91 -19.75 2.84
C HIS A 54 7.97 -18.82 1.61
N GLU A 55 9.07 -18.88 0.86
CA GLU A 55 9.37 -18.00 -0.27
C GLU A 55 8.29 -18.03 -1.37
N LEU A 56 7.87 -19.22 -1.82
CA LEU A 56 6.79 -19.31 -2.82
C LEU A 56 5.47 -18.67 -2.39
N ALA A 57 5.16 -18.66 -1.08
CA ALA A 57 3.96 -18.00 -0.56
C ALA A 57 4.14 -16.48 -0.49
N LEU A 58 5.39 -16.01 -0.33
CA LEU A 58 5.72 -14.59 -0.41
C LEU A 58 5.53 -14.07 -1.84
N ASP A 59 6.03 -14.80 -2.83
CA ASP A 59 5.88 -14.44 -4.25
C ASP A 59 4.40 -14.36 -4.65
N ALA A 60 3.62 -15.40 -4.31
CA ALA A 60 2.18 -15.41 -4.58
C ALA A 60 1.44 -14.23 -3.91
N LEU A 61 1.85 -13.83 -2.70
CA LEU A 61 1.30 -12.68 -2.02
C LEU A 61 1.67 -11.36 -2.74
N ILE A 62 2.91 -11.22 -3.18
CA ILE A 62 3.39 -10.06 -3.94
C ILE A 62 2.60 -9.94 -5.24
N ASP A 63 2.50 -11.03 -6.01
CA ASP A 63 1.76 -11.09 -7.27
C ASP A 63 0.29 -10.73 -7.08
N SER A 64 -0.34 -11.22 -6.01
CA SER A 64 -1.71 -10.86 -5.66
C SER A 64 -1.86 -9.36 -5.41
N LYS A 65 -0.93 -8.73 -4.68
CA LYS A 65 -0.98 -7.28 -4.40
C LYS A 65 -0.73 -6.44 -5.65
N ILE A 66 0.24 -6.82 -6.47
CA ILE A 66 0.52 -6.16 -7.75
C ILE A 66 -0.71 -6.25 -8.65
N SER A 67 -1.28 -7.46 -8.78
CA SER A 67 -2.48 -7.68 -9.60
C SER A 67 -3.64 -6.80 -9.15
N GLN A 68 -3.85 -6.63 -7.83
CA GLN A 68 -4.88 -5.73 -7.31
C GLN A 68 -4.61 -4.26 -7.69
N ILE A 69 -3.38 -3.79 -7.50
CA ILE A 69 -2.98 -2.40 -7.82
C ILE A 69 -3.18 -2.12 -9.31
N LEU A 70 -2.80 -3.05 -10.19
CA LEU A 70 -2.91 -2.90 -11.65
C LEU A 70 -4.36 -2.84 -12.17
N THR A 71 -5.36 -3.12 -11.33
CA THR A 71 -6.77 -2.90 -11.71
C THR A 71 -7.25 -1.46 -11.49
N SER A 72 -6.45 -0.64 -10.81
CA SER A 72 -6.82 0.71 -10.37
C SER A 72 -6.17 1.79 -11.22
N ALA A 73 -6.80 2.96 -11.25
CA ALA A 73 -6.32 4.10 -12.03
C ALA A 73 -5.07 4.73 -11.38
N PRO A 74 -3.98 4.99 -12.13
CA PRO A 74 -2.71 5.46 -11.57
C PRO A 74 -2.79 6.81 -10.86
N GLU A 75 -3.53 7.80 -11.38
CA GLU A 75 -3.65 9.10 -10.70
C GLU A 75 -4.50 8.97 -9.43
N ALA A 76 -5.55 8.15 -9.46
CA ALA A 76 -6.35 7.83 -8.28
C ALA A 76 -5.53 7.13 -7.20
N ILE A 77 -4.61 6.21 -7.55
CA ILE A 77 -3.68 5.60 -6.60
C ILE A 77 -2.77 6.67 -5.97
N ALA A 78 -2.22 7.57 -6.79
CA ALA A 78 -1.37 8.66 -6.29
C ALA A 78 -2.13 9.58 -5.33
N ALA A 79 -3.33 10.04 -5.73
CA ALA A 79 -4.20 10.86 -4.92
C ALA A 79 -4.62 10.17 -3.62
N ALA A 80 -4.90 8.86 -3.65
CA ALA A 80 -5.22 8.08 -2.45
C ALA A 80 -4.02 8.01 -1.48
N LYS A 81 -2.79 7.87 -1.98
CA LYS A 81 -1.58 7.91 -1.13
C LYS A 81 -1.40 9.29 -0.50
N GLU A 82 -1.56 10.35 -1.28
CA GLU A 82 -1.51 11.73 -0.77
C GLU A 82 -2.58 11.99 0.29
N LEU A 83 -3.80 11.48 0.05
CA LEU A 83 -4.90 11.57 1.01
C LEU A 83 -4.55 10.91 2.34
N ILE A 84 -3.97 9.71 2.32
CA ILE A 84 -3.57 8.99 3.54
C ILE A 84 -2.57 9.81 4.36
N PHE A 85 -1.51 10.31 3.73
CA PHE A 85 -0.50 11.12 4.43
C PHE A 85 -1.08 12.45 4.92
N GLY A 86 -1.91 13.09 4.09
CA GLY A 86 -2.51 14.36 4.43
C GLY A 86 -3.50 14.27 5.60
N VAL A 87 -4.32 13.22 5.65
CA VAL A 87 -5.24 12.97 6.78
C VAL A 87 -4.46 12.59 8.03
N ALA A 88 -3.44 11.72 7.92
CA ALA A 88 -2.64 11.30 9.08
C ALA A 88 -1.89 12.45 9.76
N ALA A 89 -1.59 13.53 9.03
CA ALA A 89 -0.90 14.72 9.54
C ALA A 89 -1.85 15.80 10.10
N ARG A 90 -3.18 15.58 10.08
CA ARG A 90 -4.20 16.59 10.39
C ARG A 90 -5.08 16.18 11.56
N THR A 91 -5.77 17.15 12.15
CA THR A 91 -6.89 16.88 13.07
C THR A 91 -8.07 16.32 12.29
N LEU A 92 -9.04 15.69 12.99
CA LEU A 92 -10.25 15.19 12.33
C LEU A 92 -10.97 16.31 11.56
N GLU A 93 -11.19 17.45 12.21
CA GLU A 93 -11.89 18.61 11.61
C GLU A 93 -11.20 19.10 10.34
N SER A 94 -9.89 19.36 10.39
CA SER A 94 -9.13 19.80 9.20
C SER A 94 -8.97 18.72 8.13
N SER A 95 -9.13 17.43 8.49
CA SER A 95 -9.10 16.33 7.54
C SER A 95 -10.35 16.25 6.69
N LEU A 96 -11.50 16.71 7.19
CA LEU A 96 -12.77 16.63 6.45
C LEU A 96 -12.74 17.52 5.20
N GLU A 97 -12.36 18.79 5.35
CA GLU A 97 -12.24 19.73 4.23
C GLU A 97 -11.18 19.25 3.22
N PHE A 98 -10.02 18.83 3.72
CA PHE A 98 -8.95 18.29 2.88
C PHE A 98 -9.40 17.06 2.07
N ALA A 99 -10.14 16.14 2.69
CA ALA A 99 -10.67 14.97 2.02
C ALA A 99 -11.77 15.32 1.01
N ALA A 100 -12.65 16.27 1.34
CA ALA A 100 -13.70 16.76 0.45
C ALA A 100 -13.11 17.38 -0.82
N ASP A 101 -12.08 18.21 -0.68
CA ASP A 101 -11.36 18.81 -1.81
C ASP A 101 -10.65 17.75 -2.66
N ALA A 102 -9.99 16.79 -2.01
CA ALA A 102 -9.29 15.71 -2.70
C ALA A 102 -10.23 14.86 -3.55
N ILE A 103 -11.39 14.47 -3.01
CA ILE A 103 -12.37 13.68 -3.78
C ILE A 103 -13.05 14.52 -4.85
N ALA A 104 -13.32 15.80 -4.62
CA ALA A 104 -13.88 16.69 -5.65
C ALA A 104 -12.94 16.75 -6.86
N ARG A 105 -11.64 17.03 -6.64
CA ARG A 105 -10.63 17.07 -7.70
C ARG A 105 -10.52 15.73 -8.44
N ALA A 106 -10.43 14.61 -7.71
CA ALA A 106 -10.31 13.29 -8.31
C ALA A 106 -11.57 12.91 -9.12
N ARG A 107 -12.77 13.34 -8.71
CA ARG A 107 -14.00 13.08 -9.44
C ARG A 107 -14.13 13.90 -10.72
N THR A 108 -13.62 15.13 -10.73
CA THR A 108 -13.71 16.02 -11.89
C THR A 108 -12.53 15.88 -12.85
N SER A 109 -11.52 15.06 -12.54
CA SER A 109 -10.39 14.81 -13.43
C SER A 109 -10.80 13.95 -14.64
N GLU A 110 -9.98 13.99 -15.70
CA GLU A 110 -10.18 13.15 -16.88
C GLU A 110 -10.21 11.66 -16.51
N GLU A 111 -9.27 11.21 -15.67
CA GLU A 111 -9.22 9.82 -15.20
C GLU A 111 -10.47 9.43 -14.40
N GLY A 112 -10.95 10.32 -13.51
CA GLY A 112 -12.16 10.12 -12.73
C GLY A 112 -13.42 10.04 -13.58
N GLN A 113 -13.55 10.91 -14.58
CA GLN A 113 -14.67 10.91 -15.52
C GLN A 113 -14.68 9.64 -16.39
N ALA A 114 -13.53 9.26 -16.93
CA ALA A 114 -13.40 8.05 -17.75
C ALA A 114 -13.72 6.79 -16.95
N GLY A 115 -13.30 6.73 -15.68
CA GLY A 115 -13.65 5.65 -14.76
C GLY A 115 -15.14 5.52 -14.51
N MET A 116 -15.79 6.65 -14.20
CA MET A 116 -17.23 6.68 -13.95
C MET A 116 -18.03 6.28 -15.19
N GLN A 117 -17.64 6.79 -16.35
CA GLN A 117 -18.26 6.44 -17.62
C GLN A 117 -18.14 4.94 -17.91
N ALA A 118 -16.92 4.37 -17.81
CA ALA A 118 -16.71 2.94 -18.02
C ALA A 118 -17.56 2.08 -17.07
N PHE A 119 -17.68 2.50 -15.81
CA PHE A 119 -18.53 1.82 -14.83
C PHE A 119 -20.02 1.84 -15.24
N LEU A 120 -20.55 3.00 -15.65
CA LEU A 120 -21.94 3.15 -16.09
C LEU A 120 -22.22 2.35 -17.37
N GLU A 121 -21.26 2.31 -18.29
CA GLU A 121 -21.36 1.57 -19.56
C GLU A 121 -21.05 0.07 -19.42
N ARG A 122 -20.68 -0.39 -18.21
CA ARG A 122 -20.24 -1.77 -17.93
C ARG A 122 -19.06 -2.20 -18.83
N GLN A 123 -18.19 -1.26 -19.15
CA GLN A 123 -16.97 -1.48 -19.92
C GLN A 123 -15.76 -1.52 -18.99
N LYS A 124 -14.65 -2.02 -19.52
CA LYS A 124 -13.36 -1.90 -18.82
C LYS A 124 -12.89 -0.44 -18.88
N PRO A 125 -12.39 0.12 -17.77
CA PRO A 125 -11.84 1.47 -17.77
C PRO A 125 -10.53 1.53 -18.58
N PRO A 126 -10.13 2.73 -19.04
CA PRO A 126 -9.04 2.88 -20.01
C PRO A 126 -7.66 2.43 -19.52
N TRP A 127 -7.43 2.43 -18.21
CA TRP A 127 -6.16 1.97 -17.61
C TRP A 127 -6.04 0.44 -17.54
N ILE A 128 -7.13 -0.31 -17.72
CA ILE A 128 -7.04 -1.76 -17.88
C ILE A 128 -6.84 -2.02 -19.38
N ALA A 129 -5.60 -2.28 -19.77
CA ALA A 129 -5.26 -2.63 -21.14
C ALA A 129 -6.24 -3.71 -21.67
N LYS A 130 -6.75 -3.52 -22.89
CA LYS A 130 -7.29 -4.65 -23.65
C LYS A 130 -6.11 -5.57 -23.89
N ASN A 131 -6.04 -6.70 -23.19
CA ASN A 131 -5.19 -7.81 -23.62
C ASN A 131 -5.63 -8.16 -25.05
N GLU A 132 -4.95 -7.59 -26.04
CA GLU A 132 -4.92 -8.18 -27.37
C GLU A 132 -4.39 -9.59 -27.18
N LYS A 133 -5.16 -10.54 -27.69
CA LYS A 133 -4.96 -11.97 -27.54
C LYS A 133 -3.47 -12.28 -27.71
N ALA A 134 -2.90 -13.00 -26.75
CA ALA A 134 -1.70 -13.78 -27.00
C ALA A 134 -2.05 -14.77 -28.13
N GLU A 135 -1.81 -14.38 -29.37
CA GLU A 135 -1.79 -15.30 -30.51
C GLU A 135 -0.79 -16.39 -30.16
N LYS A 136 -1.31 -17.59 -29.92
CA LYS A 136 -0.49 -18.80 -29.85
C LYS A 136 0.33 -18.86 -31.13
N PRO A 137 1.66 -19.06 -31.08
CA PRO A 137 2.40 -19.34 -32.29
C PRO A 137 1.83 -20.62 -32.91
N GLU A 138 1.40 -20.49 -34.16
CA GLU A 138 0.94 -21.57 -35.01
C GLU A 138 2.07 -22.61 -35.08
N ARG A 139 1.81 -23.83 -34.58
CA ARG A 139 2.74 -24.95 -34.76
C ARG A 139 2.75 -25.27 -36.25
N THR A 140 3.82 -24.89 -36.94
CA THR A 140 4.13 -25.41 -38.26
C THR A 140 4.53 -26.88 -38.12
N ASP A 141 3.55 -27.76 -38.32
CA ASP A 141 3.81 -29.16 -38.64
C ASP A 141 4.60 -29.19 -39.96
N THR A 142 5.89 -29.55 -39.87
CA THR A 142 6.68 -29.88 -41.05
C THR A 142 7.13 -31.32 -40.91
N LYS A 143 6.77 -32.08 -41.95
CA LYS A 143 6.98 -33.52 -42.16
C LYS A 143 8.44 -33.94 -42.05
#